data_AF-F8QXK6-F1
#
_entry.id   AF-F8QXK6-F1
#
_cell.length_a   1.000
_cell.length_b   1.000
_cell.length_c   1.000
_cell.angle_alpha   90.00
_cell.angle_beta   90.00
_cell.angle_gamma   90.00
#
_symmetry.space_group_name_H-M   'P 1'
#
loop_
_entity.id
_entity.type
_entity.pdbx_description
1 polymer ?
#
loop_
_entity_poly.entity_id
_entity_poly.type
_entity_poly.pdbx_seq_one_letter_code
_entity_poly.pdbx_strand_id
1 'polypeptide(L)'
;YQLHLKFRKNTEVVLDPVRVWCPLAGCETVVNLPMSKLEGPQCTTCPTCATVFCAACCEPWHPSQACHADTAEALAVPIDDTIKRCPSCKVLIERDAGCAQMLCKRCKHVFCW
;
A
#
# COMPACT_ATOMS: atom_id res chain seq x y z
N TYR A 1 15.03 16.61 -7.73
CA TYR A 1 14.72 17.27 -6.44
C TYR A 1 13.23 17.16 -6.03
N GLN A 2 12.27 17.24 -6.95
CA GLN A 2 10.85 17.23 -6.53
C GLN A 2 10.33 15.84 -6.10
N LEU A 3 10.86 14.75 -6.65
CA LEU A 3 10.43 13.38 -6.32
C LEU A 3 10.70 13.01 -4.84
N HIS A 4 11.88 13.31 -4.31
CA HIS A 4 12.21 12.94 -2.92
C HIS A 4 11.36 13.66 -1.88
N LEU A 5 10.90 14.88 -2.17
CA LEU A 5 9.99 15.62 -1.30
C LEU A 5 8.60 14.98 -1.27
N LYS A 6 8.09 14.50 -2.42
CA LYS A 6 6.82 13.76 -2.49
C LYS A 6 6.91 12.44 -1.72
N PHE A 7 8.00 11.69 -1.91
CA PHE A 7 8.22 10.45 -1.14
C PHE A 7 8.27 10.71 0.37
N ARG A 8 9.00 11.73 0.82
CA ARG A 8 9.07 12.06 2.25
C ARG A 8 7.70 12.41 2.84
N LYS A 9 6.91 13.23 2.14
CA LYS A 9 5.54 13.57 2.55
C LYS A 9 4.61 12.36 2.60
N ASN A 10 4.70 11.46 1.61
CA ASN A 10 3.91 10.22 1.64
C ASN A 10 4.28 9.35 2.84
N THR A 11 5.57 9.22 3.15
CA THR A 11 6.03 8.49 4.33
C THR A 11 5.49 9.10 5.61
N GLU A 12 5.58 10.42 5.78
CA GLU A 12 5.05 11.12 6.97
C GLU A 12 3.54 10.85 7.17
N VAL A 13 2.74 10.92 6.11
CA VAL A 13 1.29 10.67 6.19
C VAL A 13 0.98 9.20 6.47
N VAL A 14 1.68 8.25 5.85
CA VAL A 14 1.47 6.80 6.07
C VAL A 14 1.87 6.38 7.49
N LEU A 15 2.83 7.08 8.11
CA LEU A 15 3.26 6.81 9.48
C LEU A 15 2.31 7.40 10.53
N ASP A 16 1.54 8.43 10.19
CA ASP A 16 0.56 9.06 11.08
C ASP A 16 -0.80 8.33 10.98
N PRO A 17 -1.25 7.59 12.01
CA PRO A 17 -2.51 6.82 11.96
C PRO A 17 -3.77 7.70 11.88
N VAL A 18 -3.61 9.01 12.11
CA VAL A 18 -4.67 10.02 12.03
C VAL A 18 -4.63 10.84 10.74
N ARG A 19 -3.78 10.48 9.78
CA ARG A 19 -3.67 11.19 8.49
C ARG A 19 -3.83 10.20 7.34
N VAL A 20 -4.67 10.56 6.37
CA VAL A 20 -4.93 9.73 5.20
C VAL A 20 -4.93 10.57 3.94
N TRP A 21 -4.41 10.01 2.84
CA TRP A 21 -4.53 10.63 1.53
C TRP A 21 -5.92 10.41 0.94
N CYS A 22 -6.43 11.40 0.22
CA CYS A 22 -7.61 11.20 -0.60
C CYS A 22 -7.32 10.13 -1.68
N PRO A 23 -8.17 9.10 -1.85
CA PRO A 23 -7.95 8.06 -2.86
C PRO A 23 -8.20 8.54 -4.29
N LEU A 24 -8.82 9.71 -4.48
CA LEU A 24 -9.14 10.23 -5.80
C LEU A 24 -7.84 10.61 -6.53
N ALA A 25 -7.62 10.00 -7.69
CA ALA A 25 -6.49 10.31 -8.55
C ALA A 25 -6.47 11.82 -8.90
N GLY A 26 -5.36 12.48 -8.58
CA GLY A 26 -5.20 13.93 -8.78
C GLY A 26 -5.60 14.80 -7.58
N CYS A 27 -6.22 14.23 -6.53
CA CYS A 27 -6.50 14.94 -5.29
C CYS A 27 -5.36 14.75 -4.29
N GLU A 28 -4.34 15.62 -4.31
CA GLU A 28 -3.21 15.63 -3.36
C GLU A 28 -3.60 16.22 -1.98
N THR A 29 -4.79 15.91 -1.48
CA THR A 29 -5.28 16.40 -0.17
C THR A 29 -5.09 15.35 0.92
N VAL A 30 -4.51 15.76 2.04
CA VAL A 30 -4.42 14.95 3.27
C VAL A 30 -5.60 15.28 4.16
N VAL A 31 -6.34 14.26 4.57
CA VAL A 31 -7.47 14.36 5.50
C VAL A 31 -6.99 13.97 6.90
N ASN A 32 -7.28 14.81 7.89
CA ASN A 32 -6.99 14.52 9.29
C ASN A 32 -8.20 13.84 9.94
N LEU A 33 -7.97 12.75 10.65
CA LEU A 33 -8.98 11.92 11.29
C LEU A 33 -8.98 12.17 12.80
N PRO A 34 -10.14 12.10 13.45
CA PRO A 34 -10.21 12.17 14.91
C PRO A 34 -9.59 10.91 15.52
N MET A 35 -8.68 11.09 16.48
CA MET A 35 -7.96 10.01 17.19
C MET A 35 -8.91 9.03 17.91
N SER A 36 -10.15 9.46 18.18
CA SER A 36 -11.17 8.72 18.91
C SER A 36 -11.72 7.47 18.21
N LYS A 37 -11.39 7.22 16.95
CA LYS A 37 -11.98 6.15 16.13
C LYS A 37 -10.95 5.26 15.42
N LEU A 38 -9.72 5.15 15.91
CA LEU A 38 -8.65 4.41 15.20
C LEU A 38 -8.93 2.91 14.99
N GLU A 39 -9.98 2.36 15.60
CA GLU A 39 -10.37 0.96 15.47
C GLU A 39 -11.61 0.81 14.58
N GLY A 40 -11.39 0.34 13.33
CA GLY A 40 -12.45 -0.07 12.40
C GLY A 40 -12.69 0.86 11.19
N PRO A 41 -13.71 0.56 10.36
CA PRO A 41 -14.06 1.36 9.18
C PRO A 41 -14.47 2.78 9.56
N GLN A 42 -13.77 3.78 9.03
CA GLN A 42 -14.05 5.18 9.30
C GLN A 42 -14.58 5.91 8.06
N CYS A 43 -15.78 6.45 8.15
CA CYS A 43 -16.32 7.31 7.10
C CYS A 43 -15.65 8.67 7.19
N THR A 44 -15.03 9.10 6.10
CA THR A 44 -14.51 10.45 5.99
C THR A 44 -14.84 11.07 4.64
N THR A 45 -14.89 12.39 4.59
CA THR A 45 -15.15 13.16 3.38
C THR A 45 -13.96 14.05 3.08
N CYS A 46 -13.47 14.01 1.85
CA CYS A 46 -12.40 14.90 1.43
C CYS A 46 -12.92 16.36 1.37
N PRO A 47 -12.27 17.33 2.02
CA PRO A 47 -12.70 18.72 2.00
C PRO A 47 -12.48 19.40 0.62
N THR A 48 -11.65 18.82 -0.24
CA THR A 48 -11.28 19.40 -1.54
C THR A 48 -12.17 18.90 -2.66
N CYS A 49 -12.38 17.58 -2.76
CA CYS A 49 -13.16 16.98 -3.84
C CYS A 49 -14.53 16.43 -3.40
N ALA A 50 -14.88 16.57 -2.12
CA ALA A 50 -16.12 16.06 -1.52
C ALA A 50 -16.34 14.53 -1.65
N THR A 51 -15.29 13.78 -2.03
CA THR A 51 -15.37 12.31 -2.13
C THR A 51 -15.52 11.71 -0.73
N VAL A 52 -16.49 10.81 -0.57
CA VAL A 52 -16.72 10.05 0.66
C VAL A 52 -16.04 8.69 0.54
N PHE A 53 -15.15 8.37 1.46
CA PHE A 53 -14.35 7.15 1.43
C PHE A 53 -14.08 6.62 2.84
N CYS A 54 -13.64 5.37 2.90
CA CYS A 54 -13.18 4.75 4.13
C CYS A 54 -11.73 5.15 4.42
N ALA A 55 -11.49 5.84 5.54
CA ALA A 55 -10.16 6.31 5.91
C ALA A 55 -9.19 5.17 6.28
N ALA A 56 -9.71 3.98 6.57
CA ALA A 56 -8.91 2.83 7.00
C ALA A 56 -8.37 1.99 5.83
N CYS A 57 -9.11 1.87 4.72
CA CYS A 57 -8.69 1.12 3.53
C CYS A 57 -8.56 1.98 2.26
N CYS A 58 -8.90 3.26 2.32
CA CYS A 58 -8.93 4.17 1.16
C CYS A 58 -9.88 3.77 0.03
N GLU A 59 -10.87 2.91 0.31
CA GLU A 59 -11.92 2.48 -0.64
C GLU A 59 -13.21 3.32 -0.49
N PRO A 60 -14.18 3.22 -1.43
CA PRO A 60 -15.50 3.82 -1.27
C PRO A 60 -16.15 3.44 0.07
N TRP A 61 -16.87 4.38 0.68
CA TRP A 61 -17.43 4.16 2.03
C TRP A 61 -18.37 2.95 2.10
N HIS A 62 -18.14 2.09 3.10
CA HIS A 62 -18.86 0.83 3.30
C HIS A 62 -19.37 0.70 4.76
N PRO A 63 -20.66 0.98 5.04
CA PRO A 63 -21.17 1.11 6.42
C PRO A 63 -21.30 -0.20 7.21
N SER A 64 -21.31 -1.36 6.54
CA SER A 64 -21.59 -2.67 7.16
C SER A 64 -20.57 -3.75 6.79
N GLN A 65 -19.52 -3.38 6.06
CA GLN A 65 -18.43 -4.28 5.70
C GLN A 65 -17.21 -3.91 6.52
N ALA A 66 -16.52 -4.92 7.06
CA ALA A 66 -15.17 -4.70 7.54
C ALA A 66 -14.32 -4.18 6.37
N CYS A 67 -13.35 -3.31 6.65
CA CYS A 67 -12.32 -3.01 5.67
C CYS A 67 -11.77 -4.34 5.19
N HIS A 68 -11.70 -4.54 3.87
CA HIS A 68 -11.02 -5.69 3.34
C HIS A 68 -9.56 -5.54 3.77
N ALA A 69 -9.20 -6.18 4.89
CA ALA A 69 -7.82 -6.29 5.28
C ALA A 69 -7.18 -6.98 4.08
N ASP A 70 -6.12 -6.39 3.54
CA ASP A 70 -5.18 -7.13 2.71
C ASP A 70 -4.57 -8.24 3.60
N THR A 71 -5.35 -9.28 3.92
CA THR A 71 -4.80 -10.62 3.97
C THR A 71 -4.11 -10.77 2.62
N ALA A 72 -2.81 -11.02 2.68
CA ALA A 72 -1.87 -11.04 1.57
C ALA A 72 -2.15 -12.15 0.53
N GLU A 73 -3.41 -12.41 0.21
CA GLU A 73 -3.93 -13.62 -0.42
C GLU A 73 -5.00 -13.31 -1.48
N ALA A 74 -4.96 -12.13 -2.11
CA ALA A 74 -5.85 -11.80 -3.23
C ALA A 74 -5.06 -11.19 -4.39
N LEU A 75 -4.10 -11.95 -4.92
CA LEU A 75 -3.66 -11.92 -6.32
C LEU A 75 -2.93 -13.25 -6.57
N ALA A 76 -3.65 -14.36 -6.40
CA ALA A 76 -3.32 -15.60 -7.11
C ALA A 76 -3.72 -15.41 -8.58
N VAL A 77 -3.13 -14.41 -9.23
CA VAL A 77 -2.91 -14.51 -10.66
C VAL A 77 -1.84 -15.59 -10.77
N PRO A 78 -2.03 -16.64 -11.60
CA PRO A 78 -0.92 -17.50 -11.97
C PRO A 78 0.01 -16.62 -12.82
N ILE A 79 0.77 -15.77 -12.14
CA ILE A 79 1.92 -15.13 -12.73
C ILE A 79 2.86 -16.30 -12.94
N ASP A 80 3.18 -16.53 -14.20
CA ASP A 80 4.20 -17.45 -14.67
C ASP A 80 5.35 -17.63 -13.66
N ASP A 81 6.07 -18.76 -13.75
CA ASP A 81 7.30 -19.08 -13.00
C ASP A 81 8.45 -18.04 -13.14
N THR A 82 8.13 -16.86 -13.65
CA THR A 82 8.91 -15.64 -13.81
C THR A 82 8.87 -14.71 -12.60
N ILE A 83 7.92 -14.78 -11.64
CA ILE A 83 7.91 -13.88 -10.47
C ILE A 83 7.83 -14.64 -9.14
N LYS A 84 8.79 -14.43 -8.23
CA LYS A 84 8.79 -14.96 -6.85
C LYS A 84 9.15 -13.88 -5.83
N ARG A 85 8.80 -14.14 -4.56
CA ARG A 85 9.14 -13.24 -3.44
C ARG A 85 10.50 -13.63 -2.84
N CYS A 86 11.31 -12.63 -2.51
CA CYS A 86 12.52 -12.83 -1.73
C CYS A 86 12.17 -13.45 -0.35
N PRO A 87 12.79 -14.56 0.07
CA PRO A 87 12.47 -15.18 1.36
C PRO A 87 12.81 -14.28 2.56
N SER A 88 13.82 -13.41 2.42
CA SER A 88 14.31 -12.51 3.47
C SER A 88 13.51 -11.20 3.58
N CYS A 89 13.24 -10.49 2.49
CA CYS A 89 12.60 -9.16 2.54
C CYS A 89 11.26 -9.06 1.80
N LYS A 90 10.74 -10.17 1.28
CA LYS A 90 9.41 -10.34 0.66
C LYS A 90 9.12 -9.46 -0.57
N VAL A 91 10.12 -8.77 -1.12
CA VAL A 91 9.98 -8.06 -2.41
C VAL A 91 9.77 -9.04 -3.54
N LEU A 92 8.95 -8.63 -4.51
CA LEU A 92 8.77 -9.34 -5.76
C LEU A 92 10.06 -9.22 -6.59
N ILE A 93 10.53 -10.36 -7.09
CA ILE A 93 11.72 -10.51 -7.91
C ILE A 93 11.27 -11.25 -9.16
N GLU A 94 11.59 -10.67 -10.32
CA GLU A 94 11.42 -11.32 -11.62
C GLU A 94 12.65 -12.19 -11.93
N ARG A 95 12.43 -13.39 -12.45
CA ARG A 95 13.46 -14.35 -12.86
C ARG A 95 14.16 -13.85 -14.11
N ASP A 96 15.46 -13.64 -14.01
CA ASP A 96 16.32 -13.54 -15.18
C ASP A 96 16.57 -14.93 -15.77
N ALA A 97 16.32 -15.11 -17.06
CA ALA A 97 16.53 -16.39 -17.73
C ALA A 97 18.03 -16.76 -17.68
N GLY A 98 18.38 -17.88 -17.01
CA GLY A 98 19.73 -18.46 -17.11
C GLY A 98 20.34 -19.03 -15.82
N CYS A 99 19.89 -18.63 -14.63
CA CYS A 99 20.45 -19.14 -13.36
C CYS A 99 19.37 -19.47 -12.33
N ALA A 100 19.53 -20.58 -11.61
CA ALA A 100 18.65 -20.95 -10.49
C ALA A 100 19.00 -20.21 -9.19
N GLN A 101 20.22 -19.68 -9.07
CA GLN A 101 20.64 -18.90 -7.89
C GLN A 101 20.44 -17.41 -8.16
N MET A 102 19.59 -16.78 -7.35
CA MET A 102 19.19 -15.40 -7.49
C MET A 102 19.66 -14.54 -6.32
N LEU A 103 19.98 -13.29 -6.63
CA LEU A 103 20.39 -12.27 -5.65
C LEU A 103 19.29 -11.22 -5.51
N CYS A 104 18.75 -11.08 -4.31
CA CYS A 104 17.82 -10.00 -4.03
C CYS A 104 18.52 -8.64 -4.14
N LYS A 105 18.13 -7.80 -5.11
CA LYS A 105 18.75 -6.49 -5.31
C LYS A 105 18.56 -5.54 -4.10
N ARG A 106 17.51 -5.76 -3.29
CA ARG A 106 17.17 -4.97 -2.09
C ARG A 106 17.98 -5.37 -0.86
N CYS A 107 17.93 -6.64 -0.43
CA CYS A 107 18.58 -7.08 0.80
C CYS A 107 19.89 -7.87 0.58
N LYS A 108 20.30 -8.05 -0.69
CA LYS A 108 21.49 -8.83 -1.09
C LYS A 108 21.47 -10.30 -0.64
N HIS A 109 20.31 -10.81 -0.23
CA HIS A 109 20.14 -12.23 0.08
C HIS A 109 20.22 -13.07 -1.19
N VAL A 110 21.06 -14.10 -1.16
CA VAL A 110 21.21 -15.09 -2.24
C VAL A 110 20.32 -16.28 -1.91
N PHE A 111 19.50 -16.71 -2.86
CA PHE A 111 18.57 -17.82 -2.70
C PHE A 111 18.43 -18.60 -4.01
N CYS A 112 18.09 -19.89 -3.93
CA CYS A 112 17.62 -20.62 -5.11
C CYS A 112 16.20 -20.18 -5.44
N TRP A 113 15.90 -19.96 -6.72
CA TRP A 113 14.56 -19.65 -7.21
C TRP A 113 13.54 -20.66 -6.67
#